data_AF-A0A926YJA9-F1
#
_entry.id   AF-A0A926YJA9-F1
#
_cell.length_a   1.000
_cell.length_b   1.000
_cell.length_c   1.000
_cell.angle_alpha   90.00
_cell.angle_beta   90.00
_cell.angle_gamma   90.00
#
_symmetry.space_group_name_H-M   'P 1'
#
loop_
_entity.id
_entity.type
_entity.pdbx_description
1 polymer ?
#
loop_
_entity_poly.entity_id
_entity_poly.type
_entity_poly.pdbx_seq_one_letter_code
_entity_poly.pdbx_strand_id
1 'polypeptide(L)' 'MSKYWRYPARVLGCLRNGEITVILCPGIGLADGGDQETLSAQMIPTDLRMPNSEFDVLFDRASGCFVKILRKGDDCPETD' A
#
# COMPACT_ATOMS: atom_id res chain seq x y z
N MET A 1 16.06 -12.63 -7.04
CA MET A 1 15.91 -11.22 -6.61
C MET A 1 14.46 -10.87 -6.83
N SER A 2 13.72 -10.65 -5.75
CA SER A 2 12.31 -10.26 -5.81
C SER A 2 12.14 -8.94 -6.56
N LYS A 3 11.20 -8.95 -7.53
CA LYS A 3 10.97 -7.85 -8.46
C LYS A 3 10.19 -6.70 -7.80
N TYR A 4 9.48 -7.00 -6.72
CA TYR A 4 8.59 -6.07 -6.04
C TYR A 4 8.94 -5.93 -4.56
N TRP A 5 8.73 -4.72 -4.03
CA TRP A 5 8.67 -4.48 -2.60
C TRP A 5 7.23 -4.58 -2.13
N ARG A 6 7.01 -5.28 -1.02
CA ARG A 6 5.71 -5.40 -0.35
C ARG A 6 5.75 -4.62 0.95
N TYR A 7 4.85 -3.65 1.09
CA TYR A 7 4.71 -2.89 2.33
C TYR A 7 3.32 -3.09 2.92
N PRO A 8 3.21 -3.38 4.23
CA PRO A 8 1.93 -3.30 4.91
C PRO A 8 1.43 -1.85 4.89
N ALA A 9 0.15 -1.66 4.61
CA ALA A 9 -0.45 -0.35 4.53
C ALA A 9 -1.80 -0.32 5.25
N ARG A 10 -2.19 0.88 5.69
CA ARG A 10 -3.47 1.14 6.34
C ARG A 10 -4.07 2.44 5.84
N VAL A 11 -5.37 2.46 5.59
CA VAL A 11 -6.08 3.69 5.22
C VAL A 11 -6.14 4.66 6.39
N LEU A 12 -5.77 5.91 6.15
CA LEU A 12 -6.03 7.03 7.06
C LEU A 12 -7.40 7.66 6.76
N GLY A 13 -7.72 7.88 5.49
CA GLY A 13 -9.03 8.36 5.05
C GLY A 13 -9.00 9.04 3.68
N CYS A 14 -10.14 9.62 3.29
CA CYS A 14 -10.31 10.36 2.04
C CYS A 14 -10.10 11.86 2.29
N LEU A 15 -8.86 12.34 2.17
CA LEU A 15 -8.53 13.75 2.42
C LEU A 15 -8.72 14.66 1.20
N ARG A 16 -8.92 14.08 0.01
CA ARG A 16 -9.13 14.79 -1.27
C ARG A 16 -10.11 14.04 -2.16
N ASN A 17 -10.78 14.76 -3.08
CA ASN A 17 -11.79 14.17 -3.96
C ASN A 17 -11.20 13.08 -4.85
N GLY A 18 -11.61 11.84 -4.62
CA GLY A 18 -11.19 10.68 -5.40
C GLY A 18 -9.81 10.12 -5.02
N GLU A 19 -9.21 10.62 -3.94
CA GLU A 19 -7.92 10.15 -3.42
C GLU A 19 -8.07 9.63 -1.99
N ILE A 20 -7.31 8.59 -1.66
CA ILE A 20 -7.27 7.97 -0.35
C ILE A 20 -5.84 8.04 0.15
N THR A 21 -5.68 8.62 1.33
CA THR A 21 -4.41 8.66 2.03
C THR A 21 -4.23 7.37 2.81
N VAL A 22 -3.10 6.71 2.58
CA VAL A 22 -2.69 5.49 3.26
C VAL A 22 -1.37 5.73 3.96
N ILE A 23 -1.15 5.02 5.06
CA ILE A 23 0.15 4.95 5.73
C ILE A 23 0.79 3.59 5.40
N LEU A 24 1.98 3.63 4.82
CA LEU A 24 2.85 2.47 4.63
C LEU A 24 3.53 2.18 5.98
N CYS A 25 3.05 1.15 6.68
CA CYS A 25 3.55 0.77 7.99
C CYS A 25 5.01 0.27 7.92
N PRO A 26 5.81 0.51 8.97
CA PRO A 26 7.24 0.24 8.93
C PRO A 26 7.57 -1.26 8.81
N GLY A 27 8.37 -1.58 7.80
CA GLY A 27 9.34 -2.70 7.80
C GLY A 27 10.76 -2.13 7.87
N ILE A 28 11.79 -2.99 8.03
CA ILE A 28 13.20 -2.57 8.21
C ILE A 28 13.57 -1.47 7.20
N GLY A 29 13.80 -0.24 7.68
CA GLY A 29 14.23 0.91 6.87
C GLY A 29 13.33 2.15 6.89
N LEU A 30 12.09 2.07 7.38
CA LEU A 30 11.20 3.24 7.53
C LEU A 30 11.21 3.72 8.98
N ALA A 31 11.96 4.80 9.25
CA ALA A 31 11.98 5.46 10.57
C ALA A 31 10.64 6.19 10.84
N ASP A 32 10.19 6.16 12.10
CA ASP A 32 9.16 7.04 12.66
C ASP A 32 7.71 6.87 12.14
N GLY A 33 7.21 5.63 12.10
CA GLY A 33 5.77 5.37 12.07
C GLY A 33 5.15 5.11 10.70
N GLY A 34 5.97 5.09 9.64
CA GLY A 34 5.55 4.78 8.28
C GLY A 34 5.53 6.00 7.36
N ASP A 35 5.41 5.76 6.05
CA ASP A 35 5.34 6.83 5.04
C ASP A 35 3.89 7.06 4.58
N GLN A 36 3.50 8.30 4.32
CA GLN A 36 2.13 8.61 3.87
C GLN A 36 2.07 8.74 2.36
N GLU A 37 1.23 7.90 1.74
CA GLU A 37 1.02 7.89 0.31
C GLU A 37 -0.42 8.29 -0.02
N THR A 38 -0.59 8.95 -1.16
CA THR A 38 -1.92 9.31 -1.68
C THR A 38 -2.19 8.50 -2.94
N LEU A 39 -3.18 7.60 -2.86
CA LEU A 39 -3.56 6.72 -3.96
C LEU A 39 -4.93 7.12 -4.50
N SER A 40 -5.12 7.00 -5.81
CA SER A 40 -6.46 7.11 -6.40
C SER A 40 -7.39 6.08 -5.78
N ALA A 41 -8.58 6.51 -5.36
CA ALA A 41 -9.61 5.63 -4.81
C ALA A 41 -9.98 4.50 -5.78
N GLN A 42 -9.83 4.70 -7.09
CA GLN A 42 -10.10 3.69 -8.11
C GLN A 42 -9.11 2.50 -8.05
N MET A 43 -7.91 2.71 -7.52
CA MET A 43 -6.92 1.65 -7.33
C MET A 43 -7.20 0.81 -6.07
N ILE A 44 -7.97 1.35 -5.12
CA ILE A 44 -8.32 0.67 -3.87
C ILE A 44 -9.68 -0.02 -4.02
N PRO A 45 -9.76 -1.34 -3.77
CA PRO A 45 -11.04 -2.05 -3.71
C PRO A 45 -12.02 -1.36 -2.76
N THR A 46 -13.29 -1.21 -3.15
CA THR A 46 -14.29 -0.40 -2.41
C THR A 46 -14.41 -0.81 -0.94
N ASP A 47 -14.31 -2.10 -0.64
CA ASP A 47 -14.35 -2.68 0.71
C ASP A 47 -13.12 -2.33 1.57
N LEU A 48 -12.02 -1.92 0.96
CA LEU A 48 -10.77 -1.55 1.62
C LEU A 48 -10.57 -0.03 1.72
N ARG A 49 -11.56 0.79 1.37
CA ARG A 49 -11.46 2.26 1.39
C ARG A 49 -11.77 2.89 2.75
N MET A 50 -12.28 2.11 3.70
CA MET A 50 -12.67 2.63 5.01
C MET A 50 -11.43 2.99 5.84
N PRO A 51 -11.50 4.03 6.69
CA PRO A 51 -10.43 4.32 7.63
C PRO A 51 -10.05 3.09 8.45
N ASN A 52 -8.75 2.89 8.64
CA ASN A 52 -8.14 1.73 9.29
C ASN A 52 -8.25 0.40 8.54
N SER A 53 -8.81 0.35 7.33
CA SER A 53 -8.69 -0.85 6.49
C SER A 53 -7.21 -1.15 6.22
N GLU A 54 -6.81 -2.40 6.44
CA GLU A 54 -5.43 -2.86 6.29
C GLU A 54 -5.29 -3.74 5.04
N PHE A 55 -4.21 -3.53 4.30
CA PHE A 55 -3.84 -4.31 3.12
C PHE A 55 -2.33 -4.23 2.91
N ASP A 56 -1.81 -4.86 1.87
CA ASP A 56 -0.43 -4.67 1.45
C ASP A 56 -0.38 -3.95 0.11
N VAL A 57 0.68 -3.18 -0.10
CA VAL A 57 0.95 -2.45 -1.33
C VAL A 57 2.20 -3.02 -1.98
N LEU A 58 2.13 -3.25 -3.28
CA LEU A 58 3.29 -3.61 -4.08
C LEU A 58 3.85 -2.42 -4.83
N PHE A 59 5.16 -2.24 -4.71
CA PHE A 59 5.94 -1.30 -5.50
C PHE A 59 6.92 -2.07 -6.39
N ASP A 60 7.09 -1.62 -7.63
CA ASP A 60 8.10 -2.15 -8.51
C ASP A 60 9.49 -1.67 -8.06
N ARG A 61 10.43 -2.60 -7.86
CA ARG A 61 11.74 -2.29 -7.31
C ARG A 61 12.63 -1.48 -8.26
N ALA A 62 12.42 -1.61 -9.57
CA ALA A 62 13.23 -0.91 -10.56
C ALA A 62 12.79 0.53 -10.77
N SER A 63 11.47 0.77 -10.75
CA SER A 63 10.88 2.09 -11.00
C SER A 63 10.48 2.85 -9.73
N GLY A 64 10.29 2.15 -8.61
CA GLY A 64 9.73 2.73 -7.39
C GLY A 64 8.24 3.06 -7.49
N CYS A 65 7.55 2.64 -8.56
CA CYS A 65 6.15 2.96 -8.80
C CYS A 65 5.21 1.97 -8.09
N PHE A 66 4.05 2.48 -7.65
CA PHE A 66 2.93 1.65 -7.21
C PHE A 66 2.46 0.71 -8.32
N VAL A 67 2.22 -0.55 -7.97
CA VAL A 67 1.76 -1.58 -8.91
C VAL A 67 0.33 -2.01 -8.61
N LYS A 68 0.07 -2.49 -7.39
CA LYS A 68 -1.26 -2.99 -6.99
C LYS A 68 -1.41 -3.09 -5.47
N ILE A 69 -2.65 -3.22 -5.03
CA ILE A 69 -3.02 -3.60 -3.66
C ILE A 69 -3.23 -5.12 -3.59
N LEU A 70 -2.76 -5.71 -2.50
CA LEU A 70 -2.96 -7.10 -2.13
C LEU A 70 -3.78 -7.18 -0.84
N ARG A 71 -4.72 -8.13 -0.76
CA ARG A 71 -5.42 -8.42 0.48
C ARG A 71 -4.47 -9.12 1.46
N LYS A 72 -4.75 -8.99 2.76
CA LYS A 72 -4.02 -9.75 3.78
C LYS A 72 -4.22 -11.24 3.54
N GLY A 73 -3.12 -11.99 3.43
CA GLY A 73 -3.13 -13.41 3.12
C GLY A 73 -3.07 -13.73 1.62
N ASP A 74 -3.06 -12.73 0.73
CA ASP A 74 -2.77 -12.98 -0.68
C ASP A 74 -1.28 -13.36 -0.82
N ASP A 75 -1.06 -14.53 -1.44
CA ASP A 75 0.25 -14.97 -1.88
C ASP A 75 0.68 -14.15 -3.10
N CYS A 76 1.89 -13.58 -3.04
CA CYS A 76 2.51 -12.90 -4.16
C CYS A 76 3.85 -13.60 -4.44
N PRO A 77 3.89 -14.61 -5.33
CA PRO A 77 5.10 -15.37 -5.60
C PRO A 77 6.24 -14.51 -6.18
N GLU A 78 5.93 -13.29 -6.65
CA GLU A 78 6.91 -12.35 -7.20
C GLU A 78 7.68 -11.54 -6.15
N THR A 79 7.38 -11.73 -4.86
CA THR A 79 8.07 -11.09 -3.72
C THR A 79 9.10 -11.99 -3.01
N ASP A 80 9.22 -13.27 -3.39
CA ASP A 80 10.22 -14.25 -2.90
C ASP A 80 11.57 -14.15 -3.65
#